data_AF-A0A6A3G7C3-F1
#
_entry.id   AF-A0A6A3G7C3-F1
#
_cell.length_a   1.000
_cell.length_b   1.000
_cell.length_c   1.000
_cell.angle_alpha   90.00
_cell.angle_beta   90.00
_cell.angle_gamma   90.00
#
_symmetry.space_group_name_H-M   'P 1'
#
loop_
_entity.id
_entity.type
_entity.pdbx_description
1 polymer ?
#
loop_
_entity_poly.entity_id
_entity_poly.type
_entity_poly.pdbx_seq_one_letter_code
_entity_poly.pdbx_strand_id
1 'polypeptide(L)'
;MEGDAATGTRPLPKGKCASCSKMVSKSNMAKHRKLCGKKKPPKTRKVINRESYARHKVKILNKRFEQRTFDRFRRLEVAREKLVKLRDMPLD
;
A
#
# COMPACT_ATOMS: atom_id res chain seq x y z
N MET A 1 -14.67 55.35 17.48
CA MET A 1 -13.52 54.60 16.93
C MET A 1 -13.97 53.16 16.79
N GLU A 2 -14.72 52.85 15.71
CA GLU A 2 -14.19 52.46 14.39
C GLU A 2 -13.51 51.08 14.45
N GLY A 3 -14.08 50.09 13.75
CA GLY A 3 -13.50 48.75 13.64
C GLY A 3 -14.40 47.70 12.96
N ASP A 4 -15.11 48.08 11.90
CA ASP A 4 -15.80 47.15 10.98
C ASP A 4 -14.80 46.27 10.22
N ALA A 5 -15.00 44.95 10.25
CA ALA A 5 -14.76 44.02 9.12
C ALA A 5 -15.21 42.60 9.49
N ALA A 6 -16.49 42.43 9.81
CA ALA A 6 -17.10 41.11 9.78
C ALA A 6 -17.25 40.70 8.31
N THR A 7 -16.28 39.98 7.76
CA THR A 7 -16.43 39.24 6.50
C THR A 7 -17.54 38.20 6.67
N GLY A 8 -18.76 38.65 6.45
CA GLY A 8 -20.00 37.93 6.71
C GLY A 8 -20.30 36.88 5.66
N THR A 9 -19.48 35.85 5.53
CA THR A 9 -19.99 34.56 5.05
C THR A 9 -20.72 33.91 6.22
N ARG A 10 -22.03 34.19 6.36
CA ARG A 10 -22.90 33.46 7.30
C ARG A 10 -22.62 31.97 7.14
N PRO A 11 -22.35 31.21 8.23
CA PRO A 11 -22.11 29.78 8.11
C PRO A 11 -23.28 29.14 7.37
N LEU A 12 -23.00 28.54 6.21
CA LEU A 12 -24.00 27.83 5.43
C LEU A 12 -24.70 26.84 6.36
N PRO A 13 -26.04 26.84 6.41
CA PRO A 13 -26.76 26.00 7.35
C PRO A 13 -26.39 24.54 7.09
N LYS A 14 -25.93 23.83 8.13
CA LYS A 14 -25.56 22.42 8.08
C LYS A 14 -26.68 21.58 8.68
N GLY A 15 -26.86 20.38 8.14
CA GLY A 15 -27.75 19.36 8.68
C GLY A 15 -26.97 18.08 8.97
N LYS A 16 -27.48 17.26 9.90
CA LYS A 16 -26.94 15.94 10.18
C LYS A 16 -27.53 14.92 9.19
N CYS A 17 -26.68 14.11 8.56
CA CYS A 17 -27.15 13.02 7.71
C CYS A 17 -27.66 11.87 8.57
N ALA A 18 -28.88 11.39 8.34
CA ALA A 18 -29.50 10.32 9.14
C ALA A 18 -28.77 8.96 9.03
N SER A 19 -28.10 8.68 7.89
CA SER A 19 -27.47 7.38 7.65
C SER A 19 -26.02 7.27 8.12
N CYS A 20 -25.24 8.35 8.07
CA CYS A 20 -23.83 8.34 8.50
C CYS A 20 -23.50 9.33 9.63
N SER A 21 -24.51 10.04 10.14
CA SER A 21 -24.37 11.05 11.20
C SER A 21 -23.41 12.22 10.91
N LYS A 22 -22.85 12.33 9.70
CA LYS A 22 -21.98 13.45 9.31
C LYS A 22 -22.76 14.76 9.15
N MET A 23 -22.15 15.85 9.57
CA MET A 23 -22.65 17.21 9.33
C MET A 23 -22.31 17.63 7.90
N VAL A 24 -23.32 17.94 7.10
CA VAL A 24 -23.19 18.35 5.69
C VAL A 24 -23.97 19.64 5.47
N SER A 25 -23.49 20.55 4.63
CA SER A 25 -24.28 21.73 4.27
C SER A 25 -25.63 21.33 3.69
N LYS A 26 -26.70 22.06 4.04
CA LYS A 26 -28.06 21.78 3.55
C LYS A 26 -28.10 21.75 2.02
N SER A 27 -27.40 22.68 1.36
CA SER A 27 -27.27 22.73 -0.10
C SER A 27 -26.63 21.47 -0.72
N ASN A 28 -25.69 20.82 -0.02
CA ASN A 28 -25.03 19.60 -0.50
C ASN A 28 -25.65 18.31 0.06
N MET A 29 -26.66 18.40 0.94
CA MET A 29 -27.25 17.23 1.58
C MET A 29 -27.84 16.25 0.55
N ALA A 30 -28.46 16.76 -0.51
CA ALA A 30 -28.98 15.93 -1.60
C ALA A 30 -27.87 15.16 -2.34
N LYS A 31 -26.75 15.84 -2.68
CA LYS A 31 -25.58 15.20 -3.30
C LYS A 31 -24.96 14.17 -2.37
N HIS A 32 -24.85 14.49 -1.09
CA HIS A 32 -24.35 13.58 -0.07
C HIS A 32 -25.21 12.33 0.05
N ARG A 33 -26.54 12.46 0.13
CA ARG A 33 -27.47 11.31 0.20
C ARG A 33 -27.34 10.37 -0.99
N LYS A 34 -27.06 10.89 -2.20
CA LYS A 34 -26.79 10.06 -3.40
C LYS A 34 -25.55 9.18 -3.26
N LEU A 35 -24.61 9.49 -2.37
CA LEU A 35 -23.37 8.73 -2.16
C LEU A 35 -23.37 8.01 -0.81
N CYS A 36 -24.06 8.57 0.18
CA CYS A 36 -24.12 8.06 1.53
C CYS A 36 -24.80 6.69 1.58
N GLY A 37 -24.15 5.70 2.19
CA GLY A 37 -24.68 4.34 2.29
C GLY A 37 -24.54 3.51 1.02
N LYS A 38 -24.05 4.06 -0.10
CA LYS A 38 -23.73 3.23 -1.27
C LYS A 38 -22.57 2.30 -0.96
N LYS A 39 -22.77 1.00 -1.22
CA LYS A 39 -21.68 0.02 -1.21
C LYS A 39 -20.60 0.50 -2.18
N LYS A 40 -19.34 0.49 -1.72
CA LYS A 40 -18.21 0.76 -2.61
C LYS A 40 -18.22 -0.29 -3.72
N PRO A 41 -17.91 0.09 -4.97
CA PRO A 41 -17.78 -0.88 -6.04
C PRO A 41 -16.70 -1.92 -5.67
N PRO A 42 -16.84 -3.17 -6.12
CA PRO A 42 -15.80 -4.17 -5.94
C PRO A 42 -14.45 -3.66 -6.42
N LYS A 43 -13.38 -3.93 -5.66
CA LYS A 43 -12.03 -3.58 -6.09
C LYS A 43 -11.67 -4.42 -7.32
N THR A 44 -11.02 -3.80 -8.30
CA THR A 44 -10.47 -4.55 -9.43
C THR A 44 -9.32 -5.44 -8.97
N ARG A 45 -9.07 -6.54 -9.69
CA ARG A 45 -7.95 -7.44 -9.42
C ARG A 45 -6.61 -6.69 -9.33
N LYS A 46 -6.40 -5.67 -10.17
CA LYS A 46 -5.19 -4.83 -10.16
C LYS A 46 -5.01 -4.09 -8.83
N VAL A 47 -6.10 -3.54 -8.27
CA VAL A 47 -6.06 -2.84 -6.97
C VAL A 47 -5.78 -3.82 -5.84
N ILE A 48 -6.46 -4.97 -5.84
CA ILE A 48 -6.26 -6.03 -4.83
C ILE A 48 -4.80 -6.50 -4.83
N ASN A 49 -4.23 -6.77 -6.02
CA ASN A 49 -2.84 -7.20 -6.16
C ASN A 49 -1.86 -6.13 -5.68
N ARG A 50 -2.11 -4.85 -6.03
CA ARG A 50 -1.26 -3.73 -5.59
C ARG A 50 -1.26 -3.60 -4.06
N GLU A 51 -2.43 -3.69 -3.43
CA GLU A 51 -2.56 -3.64 -1.96
C GLU A 51 -1.94 -4.86 -1.29
N SER A 52 -2.12 -6.05 -1.86
CA SER A 52 -1.46 -7.27 -1.39
C SER A 52 0.06 -7.14 -1.45
N TYR A 53 0.60 -6.71 -2.59
CA TYR A 53 2.03 -6.49 -2.75
C TYR A 53 2.55 -5.45 -1.77
N ALA A 54 1.87 -4.31 -1.61
CA ALA A 54 2.28 -3.27 -0.66
C ALA A 54 2.36 -3.81 0.78
N ARG A 55 1.37 -4.60 1.21
CA ARG A 55 1.34 -5.22 2.56
C ARG A 55 2.45 -6.25 2.76
N HIS A 56 2.79 -7.01 1.73
CA HIS A 56 3.72 -8.15 1.84
C HIS A 56 5.09 -7.90 1.20
N LYS A 57 5.38 -6.67 0.76
CA LYS A 57 6.58 -6.31 0.01
C LYS A 57 7.85 -6.76 0.71
N VAL A 58 7.99 -6.44 1.99
CA VAL A 58 9.18 -6.76 2.79
C VAL A 58 9.41 -8.27 2.84
N LYS A 59 8.36 -9.05 3.17
CA LYS A 59 8.45 -10.52 3.22
C LYS A 59 8.85 -11.12 1.86
N ILE A 60 8.29 -10.61 0.77
CA ILE A 60 8.63 -11.05 -0.60
C ILE A 60 10.10 -10.75 -0.91
N LEU A 61 10.56 -9.55 -0.57
CA LEU A 61 11.94 -9.14 -0.83
C LEU A 61 12.94 -9.92 0.02
N ASN A 62 12.67 -10.15 1.30
CA ASN A 62 13.53 -10.95 2.18
C ASN A 62 13.63 -12.39 1.69
N LYS A 63 12.51 -13.04 1.35
CA LYS A 63 12.53 -14.40 0.78
C LYS A 63 13.36 -14.47 -0.50
N ARG A 64 13.27 -13.46 -1.38
CA ARG A 64 14.11 -13.39 -2.59
C ARG A 64 15.57 -13.14 -2.27
N PHE A 65 15.88 -12.37 -1.25
CA PHE A 65 17.25 -12.14 -0.80
C PHE A 65 17.86 -13.41 -0.23
N GLU A 66 17.17 -14.09 0.69
CA GLU A 66 17.57 -15.37 1.26
C GLU A 66 17.84 -16.41 0.17
N GLN A 67 16.93 -16.54 -0.80
CA GLN A 67 17.11 -17.47 -1.93
C GLN A 67 18.39 -17.15 -2.72
N ARG A 68 18.61 -15.87 -3.06
CA ARG A 68 19.84 -15.46 -3.79
C ARG A 68 21.10 -15.73 -2.99
N THR A 69 21.06 -15.54 -1.67
CA THR A 69 22.18 -15.81 -0.78
C THR A 69 22.47 -17.30 -0.71
N PHE A 70 21.43 -18.12 -0.54
CA PHE A 70 21.55 -19.57 -0.57
C PHE A 70 22.12 -20.08 -1.90
N ASP A 71 21.61 -19.59 -3.02
CA ASP A 71 22.10 -19.99 -4.35
C ASP A 71 23.57 -19.61 -4.56
N ARG A 72 24.03 -18.48 -3.97
CA ARG A 72 25.45 -18.09 -3.99
C ARG A 72 26.31 -19.06 -3.20
N PHE A 73 25.91 -19.41 -1.98
CA PHE A 73 26.64 -20.38 -1.16
C PHE A 73 26.73 -21.74 -1.86
N ARG A 74 25.62 -22.22 -2.42
CA ARG A 74 25.59 -23.47 -3.19
C ARG A 74 26.58 -23.46 -4.36
N ARG A 75 26.70 -22.34 -5.09
CA ARG A 75 27.68 -22.21 -6.18
C ARG A 75 29.11 -22.24 -5.67
N LEU A 76 29.38 -21.62 -4.53
CA LEU A 76 30.70 -21.63 -3.89
C LEU A 76 31.09 -23.02 -3.40
N GLU A 77 30.15 -23.77 -2.81
CA GLU A 77 30.37 -25.16 -2.41
C GLU A 77 30.77 -26.02 -3.62
N VAL A 78 30.02 -25.93 -4.72
CA VAL A 78 30.34 -26.65 -5.96
C VAL A 78 31.71 -26.23 -6.53
N ALA A 79 32.05 -24.94 -6.47
CA ALA A 79 33.37 -24.47 -6.91
C ALA A 79 34.50 -25.01 -6.01
N ARG A 80 34.27 -25.05 -4.69
CA ARG A 80 35.21 -25.61 -3.72
C ARG A 80 35.44 -27.11 -3.97
N GLU A 81 34.40 -27.88 -4.21
CA GLU A 81 34.52 -29.30 -4.55
C GLU A 81 35.36 -29.51 -5.82
N LYS A 82 35.15 -28.68 -6.85
CA LYS A 82 35.98 -28.73 -8.07
C LYS A 82 37.45 -28.42 -7.79
N LEU A 83 37.73 -27.40 -6.99
CA LEU A 83 39.10 -27.05 -6.62
C LEU A 83 39.80 -28.18 -5.84
N VAL A 84 39.09 -28.84 -4.92
CA VAL A 84 39.63 -30.01 -4.20
C VAL A 84 39.98 -31.13 -5.18
N LYS A 85 39.08 -31.45 -6.12
CA LYS A 85 39.35 -32.47 -7.16
C LYS A 85 40.56 -32.11 -8.03
N LEU A 86 40.74 -30.84 -8.37
CA LEU A 86 41.91 -30.39 -9.13
C LEU A 86 43.21 -30.47 -8.31
N ARG A 87 43.17 -30.12 -7.01
CA ARG A 87 44.31 -30.24 -6.10
C ARG A 87 44.77 -31.68 -5.96
N ASP A 88 43.82 -32.60 -5.85
CA ASP A 88 44.09 -34.03 -5.65
C ASP A 88 44.42 -34.76 -6.97
N MET A 89 44.44 -34.04 -8.10
CA MET A 89 44.82 -34.61 -9.38
C MET A 89 46.35 -34.77 -9.44
N PRO A 90 46.88 -35.95 -9.77
CA PRO A 90 48.31 -36.12 -9.94
C PRO A 90 48.81 -35.21 -11.08
N LEU A 91 49.96 -34.57 -10.84
CA LEU A 91 50.70 -33.88 -11.89
C LEU A 91 51.50 -34.94 -12.64
N ASP A 92 51.15 -35.17 -13.91
CA ASP A 92 51.98 -35.93 -14.85
C ASP A 92 53.32 -35.22 -15.10
#